data_AF-A0A1H8AVQ8-F1
#
_entry.id   AF-A0A1H8AVQ8-F1
#
_cell.length_a   1.000
_cell.length_b   1.000
_cell.length_c   1.000
_cell.angle_alpha   90.00
_cell.angle_beta   90.00
_cell.angle_gamma   90.00
#
_symmetry.space_group_name_H-M   'P 1'
#
loop_
_entity.id
_entity.type
_entity.pdbx_description
1 polymer ?
#
loop_
_entity_poly.entity_id
_entity_poly.type
_entity_poly.pdbx_seq_one_letter_code
_entity_poly.pdbx_strand_id
1 'polypeptide(L)'
;MEKVGVFLSYSHANKELRDEIINILSSDDNIEIYYDEKNILIGYPIHIRISTMLNASHIVIAIATKEWLGSTETREEFTRAHERKKHLVCFADESTNLGALPQFIRDARQIRFSPNHKQQALQKLVPAIRGLSLTKDFAKQIMYKRLREIEDEVEQRNPEFYRLNLANDHIEHVLEETKNILGDGPYSIDIGNENGYLLKAISIFESASNIYAVSLTGISTFWDDRKYEDKAIQYLKKQSNKKIKIIRLFVFSNCTQVNDYKNILQAHHVAYGADNKGAVLMCSKKTYEKFLSDITRSQLFFNLFDDDFGILSYIDVDKKEHFIEARLDNNVFKFRPVSINHPTEGGTSRFITKLKEIEEKLLYGDFQEDYRIIRWDPVFVRQPDIFSDKIKLMFEEDNEVEKIIHLAIFKCCASRQVEEGLFELVNKLKNLNGRFFNFRKIELLTRTHIQAFDGRLGIELLFNEDVDYIMMMEFSNEKNLREYYSHTEHASEREKIYGIVNPGIAEHYHALRALNRSEPDYRAKAIEISTLIERSMAPYFFRLDIRNFEIPEQIVRQKGIPFATFTF
;
A
#
# COMPACT_ATOMS: atom_id res chain seq x y z
N MET A 1 -33.09 -23.38 8.79
CA MET A 1 -32.68 -22.02 9.21
C MET A 1 -32.39 -22.08 10.70
N GLU A 2 -31.36 -21.38 11.16
CA GLU A 2 -31.08 -21.29 12.60
C GLU A 2 -32.25 -20.59 13.31
N LYS A 3 -32.69 -21.12 14.46
CA LYS A 3 -33.79 -20.52 15.23
C LYS A 3 -33.34 -19.20 15.87
N VAL A 4 -34.26 -18.26 16.01
CA VAL A 4 -34.04 -17.01 16.73
C VAL A 4 -34.12 -17.29 18.24
N GLY A 5 -32.96 -17.45 18.86
CA GLY A 5 -32.82 -17.49 20.31
C GLY A 5 -33.28 -16.19 20.99
N VAL A 6 -34.17 -16.30 21.99
CA VAL A 6 -34.75 -15.19 22.76
C VAL A 6 -34.59 -15.48 24.25
N PHE A 7 -33.89 -14.62 24.98
CA PHE A 7 -33.76 -14.70 26.44
C PHE A 7 -34.78 -13.79 27.13
N LEU A 8 -35.49 -14.31 28.14
CA LEU A 8 -36.43 -13.55 28.95
C LEU A 8 -35.77 -13.14 30.28
N SER A 9 -35.56 -11.83 30.46
CA SER A 9 -35.15 -11.25 31.74
C SER A 9 -36.38 -10.76 32.50
N TYR A 10 -36.63 -11.34 33.67
CA TYR A 10 -37.85 -11.12 34.45
C TYR A 10 -37.56 -11.25 35.96
N SER A 11 -38.36 -10.58 36.79
CA SER A 11 -38.38 -10.84 38.24
C SER A 11 -39.25 -12.07 38.53
N HIS A 12 -38.88 -12.91 39.50
CA HIS A 12 -39.69 -14.07 39.91
C HIS A 12 -41.12 -13.69 40.30
N ALA A 13 -41.35 -12.47 40.78
CA ALA A 13 -42.69 -11.95 41.06
C ALA A 13 -43.59 -11.85 39.81
N ASN A 14 -43.01 -11.86 38.61
CA ASN A 14 -43.71 -11.77 37.33
C ASN A 14 -43.72 -13.10 36.55
N LYS A 15 -43.64 -14.22 37.27
CA LYS A 15 -43.67 -15.59 36.71
C LYS A 15 -44.86 -15.82 35.76
N GLU A 16 -46.05 -15.41 36.15
CA GLU A 16 -47.27 -15.56 35.34
C GLU A 16 -47.15 -14.82 34.00
N LEU A 17 -46.65 -13.59 34.03
CA LEU A 17 -46.46 -12.79 32.82
C LEU A 17 -45.38 -13.37 31.89
N ARG A 18 -44.32 -13.93 32.47
CA ARG A 18 -43.32 -14.69 31.72
C ARG A 18 -43.97 -15.89 31.01
N ASP A 19 -44.80 -16.66 31.70
CA ASP A 19 -45.45 -17.85 31.12
C ASP A 19 -46.41 -17.48 29.98
N GLU A 20 -47.13 -16.37 30.11
CA GLU A 20 -47.93 -15.80 29.02
C GLU A 20 -47.08 -15.43 27.79
N ILE A 21 -45.92 -14.78 28.01
CA ILE A 21 -44.98 -14.46 26.92
C ILE A 21 -44.45 -15.75 26.28
N ILE A 22 -44.05 -16.75 27.08
CA ILE A 22 -43.55 -18.04 26.57
C ILE A 22 -44.60 -18.69 25.66
N ASN A 23 -45.86 -18.74 26.09
CA ASN A 23 -46.95 -19.34 25.33
C ASN A 23 -47.14 -18.64 23.97
N ILE A 24 -47.07 -17.32 23.96
CA ILE A 24 -47.19 -16.53 22.72
C ILE A 24 -45.98 -16.74 21.80
N LEU A 25 -44.76 -16.69 22.33
CA LEU A 25 -43.55 -16.86 21.53
C LEU A 25 -43.40 -18.29 20.99
N SER A 26 -43.89 -19.27 21.74
CA SER A 26 -43.85 -20.69 21.35
C SER A 26 -44.85 -21.03 20.23
N SER A 27 -45.74 -20.11 19.85
CA SER A 27 -46.57 -20.25 18.64
C SER A 27 -45.78 -20.10 17.33
N ASP A 28 -44.52 -19.67 17.41
CA ASP A 28 -43.61 -19.54 16.26
C ASP A 28 -42.47 -20.57 16.36
N ASP A 29 -42.48 -21.57 15.48
CA ASP A 29 -41.47 -22.65 15.46
C ASP A 29 -40.03 -22.18 15.24
N ASN A 30 -39.86 -20.95 14.71
CA ASN A 30 -38.56 -20.33 14.48
C ASN A 30 -37.98 -19.61 15.70
N ILE A 31 -38.70 -19.53 16.82
CA ILE A 31 -38.22 -18.90 18.04
C ILE A 31 -37.81 -19.97 19.05
N GLU A 32 -36.62 -19.83 19.63
CA GLU A 32 -36.14 -20.65 20.74
C GLU A 32 -36.04 -19.79 22.00
N ILE A 33 -36.62 -20.24 23.11
CA ILE A 33 -36.81 -19.40 24.30
C ILE A 33 -35.94 -19.90 25.46
N TYR A 34 -35.16 -18.99 26.04
CA TYR A 34 -34.30 -19.23 27.19
C TYR A 34 -34.80 -18.44 28.41
N TYR A 35 -34.91 -19.11 29.55
CA TYR A 35 -35.27 -18.52 30.85
C TYR A 35 -34.83 -19.45 32.00
N ASP A 36 -34.72 -18.89 33.19
CA ASP A 36 -34.05 -19.52 34.33
C ASP A 36 -34.63 -20.88 34.75
N GLU A 37 -35.96 -21.06 34.79
CA GLU A 37 -36.59 -22.28 35.34
C GLU A 37 -36.36 -23.59 34.56
N LYS A 38 -36.01 -23.54 33.26
CA LYS A 38 -35.87 -24.77 32.46
C LYS A 38 -34.57 -25.56 32.71
N ASN A 39 -33.60 -25.01 33.44
CA ASN A 39 -32.23 -25.56 33.53
C ASN A 39 -31.57 -25.46 34.92
N ILE A 40 -32.34 -25.42 36.01
CA ILE A 40 -31.78 -25.31 37.37
C ILE A 40 -31.57 -26.70 38.00
N LEU A 41 -30.35 -27.23 37.91
CA LEU A 41 -29.84 -28.18 38.92
C LEU A 41 -29.37 -27.38 40.15
N ILE A 42 -29.69 -27.86 41.35
CA ILE A 42 -29.34 -27.22 42.63
C ILE A 42 -27.79 -27.20 42.78
N GLY A 43 -27.19 -26.01 42.99
CA GLY A 43 -25.76 -25.88 43.37
C GLY A 43 -24.82 -25.04 42.49
N TYR A 44 -25.28 -24.40 41.40
CA TYR A 44 -24.41 -23.57 40.52
C TYR A 44 -24.62 -22.05 40.68
N PRO A 45 -23.59 -21.21 40.43
CA PRO A 45 -23.69 -19.75 40.48
C PRO A 45 -24.63 -19.18 39.39
N ILE A 46 -25.60 -18.36 39.81
CA ILE A 46 -26.62 -17.72 38.96
C ILE A 46 -25.99 -16.95 37.76
N HIS A 47 -24.86 -16.27 37.96
CA HIS A 47 -24.20 -15.47 36.93
C HIS A 47 -23.68 -16.25 35.73
N ILE A 48 -23.22 -17.50 35.91
CA ILE A 48 -22.69 -18.32 34.80
C ILE A 48 -23.84 -18.72 33.88
N ARG A 49 -25.01 -19.06 34.44
CA ARG A 49 -26.18 -19.53 33.69
C ARG A 49 -26.83 -18.44 32.86
N ILE A 50 -27.00 -17.26 33.45
CA ILE A 50 -27.45 -16.06 32.74
C ILE A 50 -26.49 -15.76 31.58
N SER A 51 -25.18 -15.90 31.81
CA SER A 51 -24.18 -15.73 30.75
C SER A 51 -24.38 -16.72 29.61
N THR A 52 -24.58 -18.01 29.91
CA THR A 52 -24.88 -19.04 28.89
C THR A 52 -26.15 -18.72 28.11
N MET A 53 -27.24 -18.33 28.78
CA MET A 53 -28.51 -17.97 28.12
C MET A 53 -28.40 -16.69 27.28
N LEU A 54 -27.61 -15.71 27.73
CA LEU A 54 -27.28 -14.51 26.96
C LEU A 54 -26.40 -14.84 25.74
N ASN A 55 -25.50 -15.81 25.84
CA ASN A 55 -24.68 -16.25 24.72
C ASN A 55 -25.53 -16.95 23.65
N ALA A 56 -26.42 -17.86 24.06
CA ALA A 56 -27.31 -18.61 23.17
C ALA A 56 -28.40 -17.76 22.48
N SER A 57 -28.77 -16.61 23.06
CA SER A 57 -29.82 -15.74 22.55
C SER A 57 -29.30 -14.66 21.58
N HIS A 58 -30.14 -14.25 20.64
CA HIS A 58 -29.90 -13.11 19.75
C HIS A 58 -30.62 -11.86 20.25
N ILE A 59 -31.77 -12.05 20.88
CA ILE A 59 -32.65 -11.01 21.39
C ILE A 59 -32.88 -11.24 22.88
N VAL A 60 -32.93 -10.16 23.66
CA VAL A 60 -33.30 -10.19 25.07
C VAL A 60 -34.56 -9.37 25.28
N ILE A 61 -35.55 -9.97 25.95
CA ILE A 61 -36.80 -9.31 26.33
C ILE A 61 -36.75 -9.00 27.82
N ALA A 62 -36.81 -7.72 28.18
CA ALA A 62 -37.01 -7.29 29.56
C ALA A 62 -38.51 -7.19 29.85
N ILE A 63 -38.99 -7.92 30.86
CA ILE A 63 -40.32 -7.74 31.43
C ILE A 63 -40.25 -6.63 32.46
N ALA A 64 -40.31 -5.38 32.01
CA ALA A 64 -40.04 -4.19 32.81
C ALA A 64 -41.25 -3.78 33.66
N THR A 65 -41.36 -4.38 34.84
CA THR A 65 -42.32 -4.05 35.91
C THR A 65 -41.63 -3.28 37.04
N LYS A 66 -42.39 -2.85 38.06
CA LYS A 66 -41.83 -2.25 39.27
C LYS A 66 -40.91 -3.22 40.01
N GLU A 67 -41.25 -4.50 40.04
CA GLU A 67 -40.47 -5.55 40.69
C GLU A 67 -39.19 -5.86 39.92
N TRP A 68 -39.23 -5.86 38.58
CA TRP A 68 -38.04 -5.97 37.74
C TRP A 68 -37.10 -4.79 37.97
N LEU A 69 -37.64 -3.56 37.96
CA LEU A 69 -36.85 -2.38 38.29
C LEU A 69 -36.19 -2.50 39.66
N GLY A 70 -36.84 -3.11 40.65
CA GLY A 70 -36.30 -3.28 41.99
C GLY A 70 -35.19 -4.34 42.13
N SER A 71 -35.01 -5.23 41.15
CA SER A 71 -34.02 -6.32 41.21
C SER A 71 -32.67 -5.88 40.64
N THR A 72 -31.63 -6.05 41.45
CA THR A 72 -30.24 -5.76 41.04
C THR A 72 -29.76 -6.75 39.99
N GLU A 73 -30.18 -8.01 40.13
CA GLU A 73 -29.81 -9.13 39.27
C GLU A 73 -30.28 -8.87 37.84
N THR A 74 -31.57 -8.59 37.65
CA THR A 74 -32.16 -8.33 36.31
C THR A 74 -31.53 -7.12 35.60
N ARG A 75 -31.14 -6.08 36.35
CA ARG A 75 -30.39 -4.93 35.81
C ARG A 75 -28.99 -5.32 35.32
N GLU A 76 -28.30 -6.20 36.05
CA GLU A 76 -27.00 -6.72 35.62
C GLU A 76 -27.12 -7.57 34.36
N GLU A 77 -28.13 -8.43 34.26
CA GLU A 77 -28.37 -9.24 33.05
C GLU A 77 -28.49 -8.36 31.81
N PHE A 78 -29.25 -7.27 31.94
CA PHE A 78 -29.56 -6.39 30.83
C PHE A 78 -28.39 -5.47 30.45
N THR A 79 -27.60 -5.04 31.45
CA THR A 79 -26.34 -4.33 31.20
C THR A 79 -25.38 -5.22 30.41
N ARG A 80 -25.22 -6.49 30.82
CA ARG A 80 -24.41 -7.48 30.09
C ARG A 80 -24.95 -7.79 28.71
N ALA A 81 -26.28 -7.83 28.53
CA ALA A 81 -26.91 -7.99 27.22
C ALA A 81 -26.55 -6.83 26.28
N HIS A 82 -26.57 -5.60 26.80
CA HIS A 82 -26.20 -4.40 26.04
C HIS A 82 -24.70 -4.35 25.71
N GLU A 83 -23.82 -4.70 26.65
CA GLU A 83 -22.37 -4.83 26.41
C GLU A 83 -22.10 -5.84 25.29
N ARG A 84 -22.85 -6.94 25.27
CA ARG A 84 -22.84 -7.96 24.21
C ARG A 84 -23.56 -7.56 22.93
N LYS A 85 -24.02 -6.31 22.84
CA LYS A 85 -24.72 -5.73 21.70
C LYS A 85 -25.98 -6.51 21.28
N LYS A 86 -26.60 -7.26 22.18
CA LYS A 86 -27.82 -8.02 21.88
C LYS A 86 -28.95 -7.05 21.50
N HIS A 87 -29.88 -7.51 20.67
CA HIS A 87 -31.09 -6.73 20.42
C HIS A 87 -32.00 -6.75 21.64
N LEU A 88 -32.47 -5.58 22.05
CA LEU A 88 -33.25 -5.42 23.27
C LEU A 88 -34.71 -5.10 22.91
N VAL A 89 -35.63 -5.78 23.57
CA VAL A 89 -37.07 -5.49 23.53
C VAL A 89 -37.52 -5.26 24.97
N CYS A 90 -38.10 -4.09 25.23
CA CYS A 90 -38.62 -3.75 26.54
C CYS A 90 -40.14 -3.96 26.54
N PHE A 91 -40.62 -5.00 27.22
CA PHE A 91 -42.03 -5.26 27.45
C PHE A 91 -42.44 -4.66 28.80
N ALA A 92 -42.93 -3.42 28.79
CA ALA A 92 -43.05 -2.59 29.99
C ALA A 92 -44.51 -2.39 30.43
N ASP A 93 -44.76 -2.49 31.73
CA ASP A 93 -46.01 -2.05 32.33
C ASP A 93 -46.14 -0.52 32.21
N GLU A 94 -47.31 -0.01 31.86
CA GLU A 94 -47.56 1.44 31.75
C GLU A 94 -47.33 2.19 33.08
N SER A 95 -47.47 1.51 34.22
CA SER A 95 -47.19 2.06 35.55
C SER A 95 -45.68 2.13 35.87
N THR A 96 -44.82 1.52 35.07
CA THR A 96 -43.36 1.54 35.25
C THR A 96 -42.78 2.91 34.87
N ASN A 97 -42.09 3.57 35.81
CA ASN A 97 -41.39 4.82 35.54
C ASN A 97 -40.17 4.59 34.64
N LEU A 98 -40.32 4.83 33.33
CA LEU A 98 -39.22 4.67 32.37
C LEU A 98 -38.05 5.62 32.60
N GLY A 99 -38.26 6.74 33.29
CA GLY A 99 -37.16 7.64 33.67
C GLY A 99 -36.10 6.94 34.54
N ALA A 100 -36.51 5.90 35.28
CA ALA A 100 -35.65 5.07 36.10
C ALA A 100 -34.93 3.95 35.33
N LEU A 101 -35.24 3.73 34.04
CA LEU A 101 -34.53 2.76 33.22
C LEU A 101 -33.20 3.34 32.70
N PRO A 102 -32.13 2.52 32.64
CA PRO A 102 -30.92 2.88 31.92
C PRO A 102 -31.21 3.32 30.47
N GLN A 103 -30.44 4.30 29.98
CA GLN A 103 -30.71 4.95 28.70
C GLN A 103 -30.84 3.98 27.54
N PHE A 104 -29.96 2.98 27.45
CA PHE A 104 -29.97 1.99 26.38
C PHE A 104 -31.22 1.08 26.36
N ILE A 105 -31.94 0.95 27.49
CA ILE A 105 -33.25 0.26 27.55
C ILE A 105 -34.36 1.17 27.04
N ARG A 106 -34.27 2.48 27.36
CA ARG A 106 -35.24 3.46 26.87
C ARG A 106 -35.18 3.59 25.35
N ASP A 107 -33.98 3.48 24.79
CA ASP A 107 -33.72 3.55 23.35
C ASP A 107 -34.07 2.23 22.62
N ALA A 108 -34.28 1.13 23.38
CA ALA A 108 -34.69 -0.15 22.83
C ALA A 108 -36.16 -0.14 22.35
N ARG A 109 -36.54 -1.15 21.55
CA ARG A 109 -37.93 -1.27 21.07
C ARG A 109 -38.87 -1.52 22.25
N GLN A 110 -39.79 -0.60 22.50
CA GLN A 110 -40.73 -0.69 23.61
C GLN A 110 -42.08 -1.26 23.16
N ILE A 111 -42.62 -2.19 23.93
CA ILE A 111 -44.00 -2.66 23.85
C ILE A 111 -44.60 -2.43 25.22
N ARG A 112 -45.55 -1.51 25.32
CA ARG A 112 -46.20 -1.17 26.58
C ARG A 112 -47.52 -1.91 26.76
N PHE A 113 -47.85 -2.23 27.99
CA PHE A 113 -49.12 -2.84 28.35
C PHE A 113 -49.72 -2.24 29.61
N SER A 114 -51.05 -2.12 29.62
CA SER A 114 -51.88 -1.96 30.80
C SER A 114 -52.64 -3.26 31.08
N PRO A 115 -53.13 -3.49 32.30
CA PRO A 115 -53.91 -4.70 32.63
C PRO A 115 -55.05 -5.00 31.65
N ASN A 116 -55.75 -3.96 31.17
CA ASN A 116 -56.88 -4.08 30.23
C ASN A 116 -56.46 -4.36 28.78
N HIS A 117 -55.21 -4.07 28.41
CA HIS A 117 -54.70 -4.21 27.04
C HIS A 117 -53.54 -5.21 26.91
N LYS A 118 -53.29 -5.99 27.98
CA LYS A 118 -52.18 -6.95 28.06
C LYS A 118 -52.14 -7.92 26.88
N GLN A 119 -53.28 -8.49 26.50
CA GLN A 119 -53.37 -9.45 25.40
C GLN A 119 -52.98 -8.85 24.04
N GLN A 120 -53.38 -7.61 23.77
CA GLN A 120 -53.00 -6.90 22.54
C GLN A 120 -51.50 -6.59 22.51
N ALA A 121 -50.91 -6.27 23.65
CA ALA A 121 -49.47 -6.04 23.75
C ALA A 121 -48.68 -7.34 23.54
N LEU A 122 -49.12 -8.46 24.13
CA LEU A 122 -48.52 -9.77 23.94
C LEU A 122 -48.47 -10.18 22.46
N GLN A 123 -49.56 -9.98 21.73
CA GLN A 123 -49.63 -10.28 20.28
C GLN A 123 -48.62 -9.47 19.44
N LYS A 124 -48.10 -8.35 19.93
CA LYS A 124 -47.09 -7.54 19.23
C LYS A 124 -45.67 -8.09 19.37
N LEU A 125 -45.41 -9.03 20.28
CA LEU A 125 -44.07 -9.57 20.54
C LEU A 125 -43.50 -10.37 19.36
N VAL A 126 -44.27 -11.30 18.80
CA VAL A 126 -43.81 -12.14 17.67
C VAL A 126 -43.47 -11.28 16.44
N PRO A 127 -44.32 -10.35 15.98
CA PRO A 127 -43.96 -9.42 14.90
C PRO A 127 -42.75 -8.56 15.24
N ALA A 128 -42.57 -8.17 16.51
CA ALA A 128 -41.44 -7.35 16.91
C ALA A 128 -40.10 -8.10 16.80
N ILE A 129 -40.08 -9.36 17.21
CA ILE A 129 -38.93 -10.27 17.11
C ILE A 129 -38.57 -10.54 15.65
N ARG A 130 -39.58 -10.89 14.82
CA ARG A 130 -39.38 -11.11 13.38
C ARG A 130 -38.84 -9.87 12.67
N GLY A 131 -39.33 -8.69 13.03
CA GLY A 131 -38.83 -7.44 12.47
C GLY A 131 -37.36 -7.21 12.79
N LEU A 132 -36.89 -7.59 13.98
CA LEU A 132 -35.48 -7.50 14.36
C LEU A 132 -34.61 -8.54 13.64
N SER A 133 -35.12 -9.75 13.42
CA SER A 133 -34.37 -10.81 12.71
C SER A 133 -34.13 -10.53 11.22
N LEU A 134 -34.85 -9.57 10.63
CA LEU A 134 -34.70 -9.17 9.23
C LEU A 134 -33.74 -7.98 9.04
N THR A 135 -33.18 -7.43 10.12
CA THR A 135 -32.25 -6.30 10.04
C THR A 135 -30.85 -6.76 9.62
N LYS A 136 -30.08 -5.89 8.93
CA LYS A 136 -28.66 -6.16 8.59
C LYS A 136 -27.81 -6.42 9.85
N ASP A 137 -28.19 -5.82 10.97
CA ASP A 137 -27.52 -5.98 12.26
C ASP A 137 -27.71 -7.39 12.86
N PHE A 138 -28.75 -8.12 12.44
CA PHE A 138 -29.00 -9.48 12.92
C PHE A 138 -27.94 -10.48 12.44
N ALA A 139 -27.46 -10.35 11.20
CA ALA A 139 -26.34 -11.17 10.70
C ALA A 139 -25.07 -10.96 11.54
N LYS A 140 -24.85 -9.73 12.01
CA LYS A 140 -23.75 -9.38 12.92
C LYS A 140 -23.91 -10.07 14.28
N GLN A 141 -25.15 -10.21 14.80
CA GLN A 141 -25.43 -10.93 16.04
C GLN A 141 -25.14 -12.43 15.95
N ILE A 142 -25.46 -13.06 14.82
CA ILE A 142 -25.13 -14.47 14.58
C ILE A 142 -23.62 -14.66 14.59
N MET A 143 -22.87 -13.75 13.95
CA MET A 143 -21.41 -13.79 13.96
C MET A 143 -20.84 -13.58 15.37
N TYR A 144 -21.38 -12.64 16.16
CA TYR A 144 -20.95 -12.44 17.55
C TYR A 144 -21.26 -13.62 18.45
N LYS A 145 -22.41 -14.29 18.25
CA LYS A 145 -22.75 -15.53 18.95
C LYS A 145 -21.72 -16.62 18.65
N ARG A 146 -21.40 -16.85 17.37
CA ARG A 146 -20.38 -17.85 16.99
C ARG A 146 -18.99 -17.55 17.54
N LEU A 147 -18.56 -16.29 17.51
CA LEU A 147 -17.29 -15.87 18.11
C LEU A 147 -17.25 -16.14 19.61
N ARG A 148 -18.35 -15.89 20.32
CA ARG A 148 -18.51 -16.19 21.75
C ARG A 148 -18.57 -17.68 22.04
N GLU A 149 -19.24 -18.48 21.21
CA GLU A 149 -19.26 -19.93 21.34
C GLU A 149 -17.85 -20.51 21.18
N ILE A 150 -17.07 -19.97 20.24
CA ILE A 150 -15.65 -20.31 20.10
C ILE A 150 -14.88 -19.89 21.35
N GLU A 151 -15.09 -18.66 21.87
CA GLU A 151 -14.44 -18.14 23.08
C GLU A 151 -14.77 -18.98 24.33
N ASP A 152 -16.04 -19.36 24.52
CA ASP A 152 -16.49 -20.21 25.62
C ASP A 152 -15.94 -21.65 25.46
N GLU A 153 -15.85 -22.18 24.24
CA GLU A 153 -15.19 -23.46 23.94
C GLU A 153 -13.69 -23.41 24.25
N VAL A 154 -13.03 -22.27 23.97
CA VAL A 154 -11.63 -21.99 24.31
C VAL A 154 -11.43 -21.92 25.83
N GLU A 155 -12.38 -21.35 26.56
CA GLU A 155 -12.29 -21.16 28.01
C GLU A 155 -12.65 -22.45 28.79
N GLN A 156 -13.57 -23.27 28.28
CA GLN A 156 -14.02 -24.52 28.91
C GLN A 156 -13.13 -25.72 28.59
N ARG A 157 -12.45 -25.76 27.44
CA ARG A 157 -11.43 -26.78 27.17
C ARG A 157 -10.13 -26.31 27.79
N ASN A 158 -9.56 -27.13 28.67
CA ASN A 158 -8.28 -26.90 29.36
C ASN A 158 -7.35 -26.03 28.48
N PRO A 159 -7.07 -24.76 28.85
CA PRO A 159 -6.39 -23.80 27.98
C PRO A 159 -5.05 -24.31 27.44
N GLU A 160 -4.42 -25.23 28.17
CA GLU A 160 -3.23 -25.96 27.72
C GLU A 160 -3.51 -26.94 26.59
N PHE A 161 -4.62 -27.70 26.62
CA PHE A 161 -5.03 -28.61 25.56
C PHE A 161 -5.50 -27.86 24.31
N TYR A 162 -6.19 -26.71 24.46
CA TYR A 162 -6.53 -25.87 23.31
C TYR A 162 -5.31 -25.14 22.76
N ARG A 163 -4.38 -24.64 23.59
CA ARG A 163 -3.08 -24.13 23.10
C ARG A 163 -2.25 -25.23 22.46
N LEU A 164 -2.29 -26.46 22.97
CA LEU A 164 -1.66 -27.62 22.35
C LEU A 164 -2.36 -27.98 21.04
N ASN A 165 -3.68 -27.90 20.94
CA ASN A 165 -4.39 -28.20 19.69
C ASN A 165 -4.27 -27.07 18.68
N LEU A 166 -4.34 -25.80 19.06
CA LEU A 166 -3.99 -24.68 18.19
C LEU A 166 -2.53 -24.75 17.77
N ALA A 167 -1.63 -25.06 18.71
CA ALA A 167 -0.23 -25.28 18.37
C ALA A 167 -0.08 -26.50 17.46
N ASN A 168 -0.82 -27.59 17.67
CA ASN A 168 -0.78 -28.79 16.84
C ASN A 168 -1.39 -28.54 15.47
N ASP A 169 -2.54 -27.87 15.35
CA ASP A 169 -3.17 -27.46 14.10
C ASP A 169 -2.28 -26.46 13.36
N HIS A 170 -1.64 -25.54 14.08
CA HIS A 170 -0.67 -24.60 13.51
C HIS A 170 0.62 -25.31 13.12
N ILE A 171 1.09 -26.28 13.91
CA ILE A 171 2.24 -27.14 13.59
C ILE A 171 1.88 -28.02 12.39
N GLU A 172 0.69 -28.59 12.31
CA GLU A 172 0.22 -29.44 11.20
C GLU A 172 0.07 -28.61 9.94
N HIS A 173 -0.53 -27.41 10.02
CA HIS A 173 -0.57 -26.47 8.90
C HIS A 173 0.82 -26.01 8.48
N VAL A 174 1.71 -25.69 9.43
CA VAL A 174 3.10 -25.33 9.13
C VAL A 174 3.85 -26.53 8.55
N LEU A 175 3.60 -27.75 9.01
CA LEU A 175 4.21 -28.98 8.49
C LEU A 175 3.67 -29.31 7.10
N GLU A 176 2.40 -29.08 6.82
CA GLU A 176 1.77 -29.25 5.52
C GLU A 176 2.28 -28.17 4.54
N GLU A 177 2.32 -26.91 4.95
CA GLU A 177 2.90 -25.81 4.18
C GLU A 177 4.40 -26.06 3.93
N THR A 178 5.15 -26.53 4.93
CA THR A 178 6.57 -26.92 4.79
C THR A 178 6.73 -28.11 3.85
N LYS A 179 5.87 -29.14 3.94
CA LYS A 179 5.87 -30.26 2.98
C LYS A 179 5.57 -29.79 1.56
N ASN A 180 4.66 -28.83 1.39
CA ASN A 180 4.32 -28.26 0.09
C ASN A 180 5.46 -27.40 -0.46
N ILE A 181 6.17 -26.66 0.39
CA ILE A 181 7.37 -25.88 0.03
C ILE A 181 8.55 -26.79 -0.34
N LEU A 182 8.74 -27.90 0.40
CA LEU A 182 9.85 -28.84 0.22
C LEU A 182 9.56 -29.94 -0.81
N GLY A 183 8.32 -30.08 -1.28
CA GLY A 183 7.94 -31.07 -2.28
C GLY A 183 8.53 -30.76 -3.66
N ASP A 184 8.57 -31.75 -4.56
CA ASP A 184 9.21 -31.63 -5.88
C ASP A 184 8.53 -30.64 -6.87
N GLY A 185 7.49 -29.92 -6.44
CA GLY A 185 6.70 -29.01 -7.26
C GLY A 185 6.80 -27.53 -6.81
N PRO A 186 6.49 -26.56 -7.70
CA PRO A 186 6.41 -25.16 -7.33
C PRO A 186 5.21 -24.91 -6.41
N TYR A 187 5.45 -24.24 -5.29
CA TYR A 187 4.42 -23.82 -4.34
C TYR A 187 4.14 -22.33 -4.48
N SER A 188 2.88 -21.93 -4.61
CA SER A 188 2.47 -20.53 -4.76
C SER A 188 1.38 -20.15 -3.77
N ILE A 189 1.49 -18.95 -3.20
CA ILE A 189 0.50 -18.35 -2.31
C ILE A 189 0.08 -17.00 -2.90
N ASP A 190 -1.24 -16.81 -3.08
CA ASP A 190 -1.79 -15.48 -3.35
C ASP A 190 -1.55 -14.57 -2.13
N ILE A 191 -0.70 -13.56 -2.31
CA ILE A 191 -0.49 -12.54 -1.29
C ILE A 191 -1.43 -11.38 -1.62
N GLY A 192 -2.68 -11.48 -1.20
CA GLY A 192 -3.64 -10.37 -1.37
C GLY A 192 -3.29 -9.08 -0.59
N ASN A 193 -2.14 -9.01 0.09
CA ASN A 193 -1.58 -7.84 0.80
C ASN A 193 -0.12 -8.11 1.19
N GLU A 194 0.84 -7.22 0.91
CA GLU A 194 2.28 -7.33 1.31
C GLU A 194 2.51 -7.73 2.79
N ASN A 195 1.55 -7.43 3.66
CA ASN A 195 1.47 -7.92 5.04
C ASN A 195 1.62 -9.45 5.19
N GLY A 196 1.12 -10.23 4.24
CA GLY A 196 1.20 -11.69 4.20
C GLY A 196 2.59 -12.18 3.85
N TYR A 197 3.34 -11.42 3.03
CA TYR A 197 4.72 -11.76 2.67
C TYR A 197 5.62 -11.73 3.91
N LEU A 198 5.71 -10.60 4.62
CA LEU A 198 6.63 -10.48 5.76
C LEU A 198 6.34 -11.53 6.84
N LEU A 199 5.06 -11.78 7.14
CA LEU A 199 4.69 -12.79 8.15
C LEU A 199 5.15 -14.21 7.77
N LYS A 200 5.04 -14.59 6.49
CA LYS A 200 5.44 -15.93 6.02
C LYS A 200 6.94 -16.03 5.77
N ALA A 201 7.54 -14.99 5.19
CA ALA A 201 8.96 -14.92 4.89
C ALA A 201 9.81 -14.93 6.16
N ILE A 202 9.36 -14.30 7.27
CA ILE A 202 10.10 -14.33 8.55
C ILE A 202 10.46 -15.77 8.93
N SER A 203 9.48 -16.67 9.05
CA SER A 203 9.70 -18.03 9.56
C SER A 203 10.64 -18.87 8.70
N ILE A 204 10.52 -18.73 7.37
CA ILE A 204 11.31 -19.51 6.41
C ILE A 204 12.74 -18.96 6.32
N PHE A 205 12.90 -17.64 6.31
CA PHE A 205 14.22 -17.01 6.21
C PHE A 205 14.98 -17.10 7.54
N GLU A 206 14.28 -17.19 8.68
CA GLU A 206 14.91 -17.32 10.01
C GLU A 206 15.73 -18.59 10.18
N SER A 207 15.40 -19.66 9.46
CA SER A 207 16.01 -20.99 9.59
C SER A 207 17.08 -21.28 8.55
N ALA A 208 17.28 -20.37 7.58
CA ALA A 208 18.31 -20.51 6.57
C ALA A 208 19.71 -20.32 7.16
N SER A 209 20.69 -21.09 6.68
CA SER A 209 22.11 -20.92 6.97
C SER A 209 22.71 -19.74 6.19
N ASN A 210 22.30 -19.59 4.93
CA ASN A 210 22.72 -18.50 4.06
C ASN A 210 21.54 -17.95 3.26
N ILE A 211 21.56 -16.65 2.97
CA ILE A 211 20.56 -15.95 2.18
C ILE A 211 21.25 -15.12 1.11
N TYR A 212 20.94 -15.40 -0.16
CA TYR A 212 21.39 -14.60 -1.31
C TYR A 212 20.15 -13.95 -1.93
N ALA A 213 19.96 -12.65 -1.74
CA ALA A 213 18.71 -11.98 -2.08
C ALA A 213 18.91 -10.80 -3.05
N VAL A 214 17.88 -10.53 -3.83
CA VAL A 214 17.69 -9.31 -4.60
C VAL A 214 16.48 -8.56 -4.06
N SER A 215 16.57 -7.23 -4.02
CA SER A 215 15.45 -6.36 -3.66
C SER A 215 15.34 -5.21 -4.66
N LEU A 216 14.35 -5.32 -5.54
CA LEU A 216 13.88 -4.32 -6.48
C LEU A 216 12.99 -3.34 -5.73
N THR A 217 13.38 -2.08 -5.70
CA THR A 217 12.65 -1.00 -5.01
C THR A 217 11.19 -0.83 -5.47
N GLY A 218 10.87 -1.20 -6.71
CA GLY A 218 9.50 -1.15 -7.24
C GLY A 218 8.58 -2.31 -6.81
N ILE A 219 9.11 -3.32 -6.11
CA ILE A 219 8.38 -4.54 -5.72
C ILE A 219 8.41 -4.71 -4.20
N SER A 220 9.58 -4.59 -3.57
CA SER A 220 9.71 -4.62 -2.11
C SER A 220 9.27 -3.27 -1.48
N THR A 221 8.03 -2.85 -1.74
CA THR A 221 7.50 -1.56 -1.22
C THR A 221 7.17 -1.63 0.28
N PHE A 222 7.22 -2.82 0.87
CA PHE A 222 7.14 -2.99 2.31
C PHE A 222 8.35 -2.42 3.09
N TRP A 223 9.44 -2.07 2.41
CA TRP A 223 10.57 -1.39 3.05
C TRP A 223 10.31 0.10 3.30
N ASP A 224 9.56 0.75 2.42
CA ASP A 224 9.32 2.19 2.44
C ASP A 224 7.87 2.59 2.77
N ASP A 225 6.93 1.65 2.78
CA ASP A 225 5.58 1.86 3.31
C ASP A 225 5.55 1.83 4.85
N ARG A 226 5.20 2.97 5.44
CA ARG A 226 5.01 3.16 6.90
C ARG A 226 4.03 2.17 7.52
N LYS A 227 3.07 1.65 6.76
CA LYS A 227 2.12 0.64 7.24
C LYS A 227 2.82 -0.66 7.65
N TYR A 228 3.97 -0.97 7.05
CA TYR A 228 4.70 -2.22 7.26
C TYR A 228 6.03 -2.04 8.02
N GLU A 229 6.40 -0.82 8.38
CA GLU A 229 7.65 -0.47 9.05
C GLU A 229 7.95 -1.36 10.26
N ASP A 230 7.00 -1.53 11.18
CA ASP A 230 7.17 -2.39 12.37
C ASP A 230 7.53 -3.83 12.02
N LYS A 231 6.91 -4.38 10.97
CA LYS A 231 7.15 -5.76 10.52
C LYS A 231 8.48 -5.89 9.78
N ALA A 232 8.83 -4.89 8.96
CA ALA A 232 10.13 -4.84 8.29
C ALA A 232 11.27 -4.78 9.31
N ILE A 233 11.11 -3.99 10.38
CA ILE A 233 12.05 -3.91 11.51
C ILE A 233 12.12 -5.24 12.26
N GLN A 234 10.98 -5.88 12.54
CA GLN A 234 10.98 -7.21 13.18
C GLN A 234 11.70 -8.26 12.32
N TYR A 235 11.45 -8.26 11.00
CA TYR A 235 12.16 -9.13 10.06
C TYR A 235 13.68 -8.88 10.11
N LEU A 236 14.12 -7.63 10.11
CA LEU A 236 15.54 -7.27 10.23
C LEU A 236 16.16 -7.68 11.58
N LYS A 237 15.45 -7.49 12.69
CA LYS A 237 15.88 -7.91 14.03
C LYS A 237 16.09 -9.42 14.12
N LYS A 238 15.26 -10.19 13.42
CA LYS A 238 15.40 -11.64 13.35
C LYS A 238 16.66 -12.06 12.57
N GLN A 239 17.02 -11.29 11.54
CA GLN A 239 18.25 -11.51 10.78
C GLN A 239 19.51 -11.14 11.56
N SER A 240 19.47 -10.11 12.43
CA SER A 240 20.64 -9.69 13.20
C SER A 240 21.05 -10.64 14.32
N ASN A 241 20.10 -11.40 14.87
CA ASN A 241 20.32 -12.21 16.08
C ASN A 241 20.95 -13.59 15.80
N LYS A 242 21.24 -13.94 14.55
CA LYS A 242 21.68 -15.30 14.17
C LYS A 242 22.99 -15.29 13.40
N LYS A 243 23.69 -16.43 13.41
CA LYS A 243 24.89 -16.69 12.60
C LYS A 243 24.53 -17.03 11.14
N ILE A 244 23.66 -16.23 10.51
CA ILE A 244 23.23 -16.41 9.12
C ILE A 244 24.08 -15.49 8.25
N LYS A 245 24.64 -16.01 7.15
CA LYS A 245 25.32 -15.16 6.16
C LYS A 245 24.32 -14.60 5.16
N ILE A 246 24.21 -13.27 5.07
CA ILE A 246 23.23 -12.61 4.19
C ILE A 246 23.95 -11.71 3.19
N ILE A 247 23.78 -11.99 1.89
CA ILE A 247 24.23 -11.12 0.81
C ILE A 247 22.99 -10.63 0.08
N ARG A 248 22.71 -9.32 0.13
CA ARG A 248 21.55 -8.72 -0.52
C ARG A 248 21.96 -7.65 -1.52
N LEU A 249 21.49 -7.77 -2.75
CA LEU A 249 21.64 -6.79 -3.81
C LEU A 249 20.36 -5.95 -3.94
N PHE A 250 20.45 -4.66 -3.65
CA PHE A 250 19.39 -3.69 -3.89
C PHE A 250 19.50 -3.11 -5.29
N VAL A 251 18.38 -3.05 -5.99
CA VAL A 251 18.33 -2.62 -7.39
C VAL A 251 17.43 -1.40 -7.51
N PHE A 252 18.00 -0.32 -8.05
CA PHE A 252 17.38 1.00 -8.11
C PHE A 252 17.14 1.45 -9.55
N SER A 253 15.98 2.08 -9.80
CA SER A 253 15.65 2.59 -11.13
C SER A 253 16.19 4.00 -11.39
N ASN A 254 16.48 4.77 -10.33
CA ASN A 254 16.98 6.13 -10.42
C ASN A 254 17.74 6.56 -9.14
N CYS A 255 18.41 7.72 -9.18
CA CYS A 255 19.22 8.25 -8.08
C CYS A 255 18.36 8.61 -6.86
N THR A 256 17.15 9.14 -7.08
CA THR A 256 16.21 9.51 -6.02
C THR A 256 15.90 8.32 -5.12
N GLN A 257 15.55 7.16 -5.71
CA GLN A 257 15.24 5.95 -4.96
C GLN A 257 16.41 5.47 -4.07
N VAL A 258 17.66 5.62 -4.53
CA VAL A 258 18.83 5.25 -3.71
C VAL A 258 18.91 6.11 -2.46
N ASN A 259 18.72 7.42 -2.62
CA ASN A 259 18.75 8.34 -1.49
C ASN A 259 17.55 8.13 -0.55
N ASP A 260 16.38 7.84 -1.09
CA ASP A 260 15.19 7.49 -0.31
C ASP A 260 15.46 6.26 0.57
N TYR A 261 16.12 5.24 0.01
CA TYR A 261 16.45 4.01 0.71
C TYR A 261 17.69 4.09 1.60
N LYS A 262 18.39 5.22 1.71
CA LYS A 262 19.67 5.29 2.45
C LYS A 262 19.57 4.82 3.91
N ASN A 263 18.45 5.10 4.59
CA ASN A 263 18.23 4.67 5.97
C ASN A 263 17.90 3.17 6.05
N ILE A 264 17.17 2.63 5.06
CA ILE A 264 16.86 1.20 4.92
C ILE A 264 18.16 0.42 4.68
N LEU A 265 18.98 0.87 3.73
CA LEU A 265 20.30 0.29 3.43
C LEU A 265 21.21 0.30 4.67
N GLN A 266 21.21 1.41 5.42
CA GLN A 266 21.94 1.49 6.68
C GLN A 266 21.40 0.50 7.72
N ALA A 267 20.08 0.33 7.84
CA ALA A 267 19.49 -0.64 8.76
C ALA A 267 19.86 -2.08 8.40
N HIS A 268 19.87 -2.43 7.11
CA HIS A 268 20.38 -3.72 6.64
C HIS A 268 21.86 -3.92 6.93
N HIS A 269 22.68 -2.88 6.74
CA HIS A 269 24.09 -2.94 7.07
C HIS A 269 24.29 -3.19 8.56
N VAL A 270 23.57 -2.47 9.42
CA VAL A 270 23.62 -2.69 10.88
C VAL A 270 23.16 -4.11 11.25
N ALA A 271 22.13 -4.63 10.59
CA ALA A 271 21.56 -5.94 10.90
C ALA A 271 22.50 -7.09 10.54
N TYR A 272 23.09 -7.09 9.33
CA TYR A 272 23.91 -8.22 8.85
C TYR A 272 25.10 -7.83 7.95
N GLY A 273 25.19 -6.58 7.50
CA GLY A 273 26.32 -6.12 6.68
C GLY A 273 27.58 -5.83 7.49
N ALA A 274 27.45 -5.56 8.79
CA ALA A 274 28.57 -5.35 9.72
C ALA A 274 29.28 -6.67 10.07
N ASP A 275 30.52 -6.56 10.58
CA ASP A 275 31.34 -7.67 11.07
C ASP A 275 31.63 -8.81 10.07
N ASN A 276 31.59 -8.53 8.75
CA ASN A 276 31.76 -9.52 7.68
C ASN A 276 30.79 -10.71 7.77
N LYS A 277 29.62 -10.51 8.39
CA LYS A 277 28.53 -11.50 8.44
C LYS A 277 27.72 -11.53 7.15
N GLY A 278 27.96 -10.60 6.23
CA GLY A 278 27.19 -10.45 5.02
C GLY A 278 27.59 -9.20 4.23
N ALA A 279 26.79 -8.88 3.22
CA ALA A 279 26.96 -7.68 2.42
C ALA A 279 25.62 -7.08 2.01
N VAL A 280 25.59 -5.75 2.05
CA VAL A 280 24.55 -4.92 1.42
C VAL A 280 25.18 -4.34 0.17
N LEU A 281 24.69 -4.77 -0.98
CA LEU A 281 25.16 -4.37 -2.30
C LEU A 281 24.08 -3.52 -2.97
N MET A 282 24.46 -2.62 -3.86
CA MET A 282 23.53 -1.79 -4.62
C MET A 282 23.98 -1.62 -6.07
N CYS A 283 23.03 -1.58 -7.01
CA CYS A 283 23.27 -1.28 -8.42
C CYS A 283 22.05 -0.62 -9.09
N SER A 284 22.21 -0.16 -10.34
CA SER A 284 21.08 0.33 -11.13
C SER A 284 20.34 -0.83 -11.80
N LYS A 285 19.08 -0.62 -12.18
CA LYS A 285 18.27 -1.60 -12.91
C LYS A 285 18.96 -2.03 -14.21
N LYS A 286 19.56 -1.09 -14.96
CA LYS A 286 20.28 -1.38 -16.21
C LYS A 286 21.49 -2.29 -15.99
N THR A 287 22.28 -2.04 -14.94
CA THR A 287 23.48 -2.86 -14.70
C THR A 287 23.13 -4.20 -14.06
N TYR A 288 22.02 -4.26 -13.31
CA TYR A 288 21.41 -5.52 -12.88
C TYR A 288 20.95 -6.37 -14.07
N GLU A 289 20.35 -5.75 -15.09
CA GLU A 289 19.93 -6.45 -16.31
C GLU A 289 21.10 -7.14 -17.02
N LYS A 290 22.22 -6.41 -17.12
CA LYS A 290 23.50 -6.94 -17.61
C LYS A 290 24.03 -8.07 -16.73
N PHE A 291 24.03 -7.89 -15.41
CA PHE A 291 24.47 -8.90 -14.44
C PHE A 291 23.72 -10.23 -14.59
N LEU A 292 22.39 -10.20 -14.69
CA LEU A 292 21.59 -11.42 -14.88
C LEU A 292 21.81 -12.05 -16.26
N SER A 293 21.97 -11.25 -17.31
CA SER A 293 22.20 -11.73 -18.68
C SER A 293 23.49 -12.54 -18.81
N ASP A 294 24.52 -12.19 -18.05
CA ASP A 294 25.78 -12.94 -17.98
C ASP A 294 25.65 -14.27 -17.23
N ILE A 295 24.75 -14.33 -16.23
CA ILE A 295 24.56 -15.51 -15.39
C ILE A 295 23.87 -16.64 -16.19
N THR A 296 22.85 -16.32 -16.99
CA THR A 296 22.20 -17.33 -17.86
C THR A 296 21.37 -16.70 -18.98
N ARG A 297 21.29 -17.40 -20.11
CA ARG A 297 20.40 -17.07 -21.25
C ARG A 297 19.02 -17.75 -21.17
N SER A 298 18.72 -18.44 -20.07
CA SER A 298 17.46 -19.17 -19.92
C SER A 298 16.29 -18.21 -19.73
N GLN A 299 15.18 -18.50 -20.41
CA GLN A 299 13.91 -17.75 -20.29
C GLN A 299 13.39 -17.65 -18.84
N LEU A 300 13.80 -18.60 -17.98
CA LEU A 300 13.51 -18.63 -16.55
C LEU A 300 14.08 -17.42 -15.78
N PHE A 301 15.23 -16.88 -16.23
CA PHE A 301 15.87 -15.72 -15.62
C PHE A 301 15.41 -14.38 -16.22
N PHE A 302 14.83 -14.38 -17.43
CA PHE A 302 14.15 -13.19 -17.95
C PHE A 302 12.94 -12.81 -17.08
N ASN A 303 12.31 -13.78 -16.43
CA ASN A 303 11.23 -13.51 -15.47
C ASN A 303 11.73 -12.93 -14.14
N LEU A 304 13.05 -12.88 -13.87
CA LEU A 304 13.61 -12.32 -12.62
C LEU A 304 13.87 -10.81 -12.72
N PHE A 305 13.69 -10.18 -13.89
CA PHE A 305 13.82 -8.73 -14.01
C PHE A 305 12.74 -7.94 -13.26
N ASP A 306 11.59 -8.59 -13.07
CA ASP A 306 10.40 -7.99 -12.49
C ASP A 306 9.91 -8.77 -11.25
N ASP A 307 10.78 -9.59 -10.65
CA ASP A 307 10.50 -10.34 -9.43
C ASP A 307 11.60 -10.08 -8.40
N ASP A 308 11.20 -9.80 -7.16
CA ASP A 308 12.09 -9.95 -6.03
C ASP A 308 12.37 -11.42 -5.78
N PHE A 309 13.61 -11.78 -5.46
CA PHE A 309 13.90 -13.17 -5.13
C PHE A 309 15.01 -13.35 -4.11
N GLY A 310 14.99 -14.50 -3.45
CA GLY A 310 16.03 -14.95 -2.55
C GLY A 310 16.30 -16.44 -2.73
N ILE A 311 17.57 -16.81 -2.67
CA ILE A 311 18.01 -18.20 -2.60
C ILE A 311 18.44 -18.47 -1.16
N LEU A 312 17.74 -19.39 -0.53
CA LEU A 312 17.91 -19.79 0.86
C LEU A 312 18.65 -21.12 0.89
N SER A 313 19.76 -21.19 1.63
CA SER A 313 20.51 -22.43 1.83
C SER A 313 20.24 -22.97 3.24
N TYR A 314 19.95 -24.26 3.33
CA TYR A 314 19.71 -24.99 4.56
C TYR A 314 20.71 -26.14 4.64
N ILE A 315 21.35 -26.29 5.79
CA ILE A 315 22.29 -27.39 6.04
C ILE A 315 21.57 -28.40 6.92
N ASP A 316 21.42 -29.63 6.43
CA ASP A 316 20.81 -30.71 7.20
C ASP A 316 21.79 -31.35 8.21
N VAL A 317 21.29 -32.34 8.95
CA VAL A 317 22.06 -33.06 9.97
C VAL A 317 23.27 -33.80 9.37
N ASP A 318 23.17 -34.22 8.11
CA ASP A 318 24.23 -34.90 7.36
C ASP A 318 25.19 -33.89 6.67
N LYS A 319 25.05 -32.60 6.97
CA LYS A 319 25.81 -31.48 6.37
C LYS A 319 25.58 -31.32 4.86
N LYS A 320 24.50 -31.87 4.32
CA LYS A 320 24.10 -31.64 2.94
C LYS A 320 23.36 -30.31 2.85
N GLU A 321 23.71 -29.53 1.83
CA GLU A 321 23.10 -28.23 1.57
C GLU A 321 21.90 -28.39 0.63
N HIS A 322 20.76 -27.84 1.04
CA HIS A 322 19.52 -27.81 0.27
C HIS A 322 19.18 -26.36 -0.03
N PHE A 323 18.70 -26.08 -1.24
CA PHE A 323 18.40 -24.72 -1.67
C PHE A 323 16.93 -24.55 -1.98
N ILE A 324 16.37 -23.42 -1.55
CA ILE A 324 15.02 -22.99 -1.87
C ILE A 324 15.10 -21.62 -2.52
N GLU A 325 14.51 -21.48 -3.70
CA GLU A 325 14.24 -20.20 -4.34
C GLU A 325 12.89 -19.68 -3.85
N ALA A 326 12.90 -18.48 -3.27
CA ALA A 326 11.73 -17.72 -2.88
C ALA A 326 11.59 -16.51 -3.81
N ARG A 327 10.44 -16.35 -4.48
CA ARG A 327 10.17 -15.24 -5.41
C ARG A 327 8.92 -14.49 -4.99
N LEU A 328 8.99 -13.17 -5.00
CA LEU A 328 7.90 -12.25 -4.76
C LEU A 328 7.68 -11.41 -6.02
N ASP A 329 6.49 -11.54 -6.60
CA ASP A 329 5.99 -10.58 -7.58
C ASP A 329 4.93 -9.68 -6.92
N ASN A 330 4.31 -8.77 -7.68
CA ASN A 330 3.31 -7.83 -7.14
C ASN A 330 2.09 -8.49 -6.47
N ASN A 331 1.83 -9.78 -6.72
CA ASN A 331 0.60 -10.45 -6.28
C ASN A 331 0.84 -11.80 -5.59
N VAL A 332 1.96 -12.47 -5.83
CA VAL A 332 2.16 -13.89 -5.49
C VAL A 332 3.52 -14.13 -4.84
N PHE A 333 3.52 -14.94 -3.78
CA PHE A 333 4.75 -15.53 -3.25
C PHE A 333 4.94 -16.93 -3.80
N LYS A 334 6.12 -17.25 -4.29
CA LYS A 334 6.43 -18.57 -4.82
C LYS A 334 7.66 -19.15 -4.13
N PHE A 335 7.59 -20.44 -3.82
CA PHE A 335 8.72 -21.22 -3.35
C PHE A 335 8.97 -22.39 -4.29
N ARG A 336 10.24 -22.69 -4.52
CA ARG A 336 10.66 -23.79 -5.36
C ARG A 336 11.97 -24.37 -4.84
N PRO A 337 12.06 -25.68 -4.56
CA PRO A 337 13.35 -26.32 -4.32
C PRO A 337 14.24 -26.20 -5.56
N VAL A 338 15.54 -26.00 -5.33
CA VAL A 338 16.53 -25.90 -6.41
C VAL A 338 17.70 -26.83 -6.13
N SER A 339 18.07 -27.59 -7.13
CA SER A 339 19.26 -28.42 -7.16
C SER A 339 20.37 -27.71 -7.94
N ILE A 340 21.33 -27.14 -7.21
CA ILE A 340 22.49 -26.44 -7.79
C ILE A 340 23.35 -27.32 -8.72
N ASN A 341 23.20 -28.64 -8.66
CA ASN A 341 23.90 -29.63 -9.50
C ASN A 341 23.10 -30.04 -10.74
N HIS A 342 21.86 -29.57 -10.90
CA HIS A 342 21.02 -29.93 -12.04
C HIS A 342 21.37 -29.05 -13.27
N PRO A 343 21.56 -29.62 -14.47
CA PRO A 343 22.01 -28.87 -15.66
C PRO A 343 21.09 -27.72 -16.08
N THR A 344 19.78 -27.84 -15.84
CA THR A 344 18.79 -26.81 -16.17
C THR A 344 18.72 -25.67 -15.14
N GLU A 345 19.42 -25.80 -14.01
CA GLU A 345 19.40 -24.85 -12.89
C GLU A 345 20.75 -24.17 -12.67
N GLY A 346 21.67 -24.31 -13.64
CA GLY A 346 23.01 -23.73 -13.59
C GLY A 346 23.04 -22.20 -13.39
N GLY A 347 21.95 -21.49 -13.68
CA GLY A 347 21.81 -20.06 -13.40
C GLY A 347 21.83 -19.75 -11.89
N THR A 348 21.19 -20.56 -11.05
CA THR A 348 21.14 -20.37 -9.59
C THR A 348 22.53 -20.51 -8.96
N SER A 349 23.26 -21.57 -9.34
CA SER A 349 24.63 -21.81 -8.86
C SER A 349 25.59 -20.68 -9.28
N ARG A 350 25.49 -20.21 -10.53
CA ARG A 350 26.28 -19.08 -11.04
C ARG A 350 25.95 -17.78 -10.32
N PHE A 351 24.67 -17.50 -10.06
CA PHE A 351 24.24 -16.32 -9.31
C PHE A 351 24.84 -16.30 -7.90
N ILE A 352 24.73 -17.41 -7.15
CA ILE A 352 25.31 -17.52 -5.81
C ILE A 352 26.83 -17.33 -5.86
N THR A 353 27.50 -18.01 -6.79
CA THR A 353 28.96 -17.92 -6.95
C THR A 353 29.39 -16.49 -7.23
N LYS A 354 28.70 -15.80 -8.17
CA LYS A 354 29.03 -14.43 -8.55
C LYS A 354 28.81 -13.43 -7.42
N LEU A 355 27.72 -13.57 -6.65
CA LEU A 355 27.48 -12.72 -5.48
C LEU A 355 28.53 -12.93 -4.39
N LYS A 356 28.95 -14.18 -4.13
CA LYS A 356 30.06 -14.46 -3.20
C LYS A 356 31.37 -13.85 -3.68
N GLU A 357 31.70 -14.01 -4.95
CA GLU A 357 32.91 -13.41 -5.52
C GLU A 357 32.93 -11.88 -5.39
N ILE A 358 31.78 -11.23 -5.58
CA ILE A 358 31.64 -9.78 -5.37
C ILE A 358 31.84 -9.45 -3.89
N GLU A 359 31.16 -10.15 -2.98
CA GLU A 359 31.26 -9.89 -1.54
C GLU A 359 32.67 -10.09 -0.98
N GLU A 360 33.39 -11.11 -1.44
CA GLU A 360 34.75 -11.42 -0.99
C GLU A 360 35.78 -10.41 -1.50
N LYS A 361 35.58 -9.86 -2.70
CA LYS A 361 36.53 -8.93 -3.34
C LYS A 361 36.26 -7.46 -3.00
N LEU A 362 35.01 -7.11 -2.73
CA LEU A 362 34.58 -5.72 -2.64
C LEU A 362 34.63 -5.21 -1.20
N LEU A 363 35.49 -4.22 -0.92
CA LEU A 363 35.52 -3.54 0.37
C LEU A 363 34.35 -2.56 0.51
N TYR A 364 34.13 -2.02 1.71
CA TYR A 364 33.09 -1.01 1.93
C TYR A 364 33.34 0.22 1.05
N GLY A 365 32.29 0.65 0.36
CA GLY A 365 32.32 1.80 -0.52
C GLY A 365 33.01 1.57 -1.87
N ASP A 366 33.65 0.42 -2.07
CA ASP A 366 34.20 0.04 -3.35
C ASP A 366 33.09 -0.34 -4.34
N PHE A 367 33.44 -0.27 -5.61
CA PHE A 367 32.56 -0.61 -6.73
C PHE A 367 33.23 -1.65 -7.62
N GLN A 368 32.43 -2.60 -8.11
CA GLN A 368 32.87 -3.59 -9.08
C GLN A 368 32.59 -3.04 -10.48
N GLU A 369 33.61 -2.96 -11.34
CA GLU A 369 33.53 -2.24 -12.62
C GLU A 369 32.56 -2.87 -13.63
N ASP A 370 32.57 -4.19 -13.79
CA ASP A 370 31.79 -4.85 -14.87
C ASP A 370 30.28 -4.65 -14.75
N TYR A 371 29.77 -4.67 -13.52
CA TYR A 371 28.34 -4.59 -13.18
C TYR A 371 27.98 -3.33 -12.39
N ARG A 372 28.96 -2.47 -12.10
CA ARG A 372 28.78 -1.24 -11.31
C ARG A 372 28.06 -1.50 -9.98
N ILE A 373 28.35 -2.63 -9.36
CA ILE A 373 27.79 -3.01 -8.06
C ILE A 373 28.64 -2.38 -6.97
N ILE A 374 28.01 -1.67 -6.04
CA ILE A 374 28.66 -0.95 -4.95
C ILE A 374 28.34 -1.65 -3.63
N ARG A 375 29.34 -1.83 -2.75
CA ARG A 375 29.10 -2.28 -1.38
C ARG A 375 28.75 -1.08 -0.51
N TRP A 376 27.65 -1.17 0.24
CA TRP A 376 27.20 -0.11 1.13
C TRP A 376 28.26 0.22 2.19
N ASP A 377 28.58 1.51 2.32
CA ASP A 377 29.44 2.04 3.36
C ASP A 377 28.63 2.94 4.31
N PRO A 378 28.70 2.73 5.65
CA PRO A 378 28.11 3.65 6.62
C PRO A 378 28.53 5.11 6.49
N VAL A 379 29.68 5.39 5.88
CA VAL A 379 30.14 6.75 5.56
C VAL A 379 29.16 7.47 4.64
N PHE A 380 28.44 6.77 3.76
CA PHE A 380 27.49 7.37 2.82
C PHE A 380 26.36 8.16 3.51
N VAL A 381 25.93 7.72 4.70
CA VAL A 381 24.92 8.44 5.49
C VAL A 381 25.45 9.76 6.03
N ARG A 382 26.76 9.82 6.31
CA ARG A 382 27.41 10.94 7.00
C ARG A 382 28.09 11.92 6.06
N GLN A 383 28.45 11.46 4.86
CA GLN A 383 29.22 12.23 3.87
C GLN A 383 28.48 12.21 2.52
N PRO A 384 27.53 13.16 2.33
CA PRO A 384 26.72 13.21 1.12
C PRO A 384 27.53 13.32 -0.16
N ASP A 385 28.67 14.03 -0.14
CA ASP A 385 29.51 14.20 -1.34
C ASP A 385 30.09 12.86 -1.82
N ILE A 386 30.60 12.03 -0.90
CA ILE A 386 31.07 10.67 -1.23
C ILE A 386 29.91 9.82 -1.75
N PHE A 387 28.74 9.89 -1.12
CA PHE A 387 27.58 9.12 -1.55
C PHE A 387 27.11 9.53 -2.95
N SER A 388 27.11 10.84 -3.25
CA SER A 388 26.77 11.39 -4.56
C SER A 388 27.69 10.84 -5.64
N ASP A 389 29.00 10.82 -5.41
CA ASP A 389 29.97 10.29 -6.38
C ASP A 389 29.74 8.81 -6.66
N LYS A 390 29.32 8.04 -5.64
CA LYS A 390 28.97 6.62 -5.81
C LYS A 390 27.67 6.42 -6.59
N ILE A 391 26.65 7.25 -6.34
CA ILE A 391 25.41 7.25 -7.12
C ILE A 391 25.70 7.59 -8.59
N LYS A 392 26.54 8.59 -8.87
CA LYS A 392 26.95 8.94 -10.24
C LYS A 392 27.60 7.76 -10.97
N LEU A 393 28.51 7.05 -10.31
CA LEU A 393 29.17 5.87 -10.89
C LEU A 393 28.16 4.74 -11.17
N MET A 394 27.16 4.58 -10.31
CA MET A 394 26.13 3.56 -10.46
C MET A 394 25.23 3.82 -11.68
N PHE A 395 24.88 5.09 -11.93
CA PHE A 395 23.99 5.52 -13.02
C PHE A 395 24.73 6.14 -14.22
N GLU A 396 26.06 5.99 -14.31
CA GLU A 396 26.83 6.61 -15.40
C GLU A 396 26.38 6.12 -16.79
N GLU A 397 26.01 4.84 -16.90
CA GLU A 397 25.43 4.28 -18.12
C GLU A 397 23.98 4.72 -18.37
N ASP A 398 23.28 5.20 -17.33
CA ASP A 398 21.91 5.70 -17.40
C ASP A 398 21.86 7.21 -17.73
N ASN A 399 22.97 7.93 -17.56
CA ASN A 399 23.14 9.34 -17.93
C ASN A 399 23.04 9.61 -19.45
N GLU A 400 22.82 8.59 -20.28
CA GLU A 400 22.54 8.76 -21.73
C GLU A 400 21.15 9.31 -22.03
N VAL A 401 20.25 9.44 -21.06
CA VAL A 401 18.93 10.06 -21.29
C VAL A 401 18.76 11.31 -20.43
N GLU A 402 19.51 12.36 -20.76
CA GLU A 402 19.14 13.73 -20.42
C GLU A 402 17.74 14.01 -20.98
N LYS A 403 16.70 13.81 -20.17
CA LYS A 403 15.35 14.20 -20.59
C LYS A 403 15.25 15.71 -20.48
N ILE A 404 14.84 16.36 -21.55
CA ILE A 404 14.54 17.80 -21.53
C ILE A 404 13.04 17.98 -21.70
N ILE A 405 12.41 18.57 -20.69
CA ILE A 405 11.01 18.98 -20.73
C ILE A 405 10.99 20.44 -21.22
N HIS A 406 10.54 20.63 -22.45
CA HIS A 406 10.28 21.94 -23.01
C HIS A 406 8.84 22.36 -22.68
N LEU A 407 8.69 23.49 -22.00
CA LEU A 407 7.41 24.10 -21.68
C LEU A 407 7.26 25.41 -22.46
N ALA A 408 6.21 25.50 -23.26
CA ALA A 408 5.76 26.69 -23.96
C ALA A 408 4.46 27.17 -23.31
N ILE A 409 4.53 28.27 -22.57
CA ILE A 409 3.47 28.72 -21.66
C ILE A 409 2.84 30.00 -22.21
N PHE A 410 1.52 29.99 -22.37
CA PHE A 410 0.73 31.09 -22.93
C PHE A 410 -0.14 31.72 -21.83
N LYS A 411 -0.04 33.05 -21.67
CA LYS A 411 -0.71 33.88 -20.65
C LYS A 411 -1.62 34.91 -21.30
N CYS A 412 -2.73 35.26 -20.65
CA CYS A 412 -3.65 36.33 -21.07
C CYS A 412 -4.13 36.18 -22.54
N CYS A 413 -4.26 34.95 -23.02
CA CYS A 413 -4.56 34.58 -24.40
C CYS A 413 -5.79 33.66 -24.53
N ALA A 414 -6.61 33.54 -23.49
CA ALA A 414 -7.84 32.74 -23.51
C ALA A 414 -8.82 33.22 -24.60
N SER A 415 -8.66 32.66 -25.80
CA SER A 415 -9.54 32.86 -26.93
C SER A 415 -9.68 31.55 -27.70
N ARG A 416 -10.86 31.33 -28.27
CA ARG A 416 -11.15 30.14 -29.07
C ARG A 416 -10.17 29.96 -30.23
N GLN A 417 -9.74 31.06 -30.85
CA GLN A 417 -8.80 31.01 -31.98
C GLN A 417 -7.40 30.57 -31.55
N VAL A 418 -6.92 31.02 -30.39
CA VAL A 418 -5.64 30.57 -29.82
C VAL A 418 -5.72 29.08 -29.47
N GLU A 419 -6.80 28.64 -28.83
CA GLU A 419 -7.01 27.24 -28.49
C GLU A 419 -7.01 26.33 -29.72
N GLU A 420 -7.83 26.65 -30.73
CA GLU A 420 -7.89 25.92 -32.00
C GLU A 420 -6.50 25.89 -32.68
N GLY A 421 -5.79 27.02 -32.70
CA GLY A 421 -4.44 27.11 -33.26
C GLY A 421 -3.43 26.22 -32.53
N LEU A 422 -3.47 26.16 -31.19
CA LEU A 422 -2.57 25.32 -30.39
C LEU A 422 -2.89 23.83 -30.54
N PHE A 423 -4.16 23.45 -30.63
CA PHE A 423 -4.55 22.06 -30.92
C PHE A 423 -4.10 21.62 -32.31
N GLU A 424 -4.27 22.47 -33.32
CA GLU A 424 -3.74 22.23 -34.67
C GLU A 424 -2.22 22.06 -34.65
N LEU A 425 -1.50 22.93 -33.93
CA LEU A 425 -0.05 22.85 -33.79
C LEU A 425 0.38 21.50 -33.19
N VAL A 426 -0.21 21.09 -32.06
CA VAL A 426 0.14 19.82 -31.41
C VAL A 426 -0.10 18.64 -32.34
N ASN A 427 -1.23 18.61 -33.04
CA ASN A 427 -1.53 17.56 -34.01
C ASN A 427 -0.54 17.54 -35.18
N LYS A 428 -0.17 18.72 -35.71
CA LYS A 428 0.84 18.84 -36.76
C LYS A 428 2.21 18.35 -36.27
N LEU A 429 2.66 18.77 -35.09
CA LEU A 429 3.94 18.33 -34.53
C LEU A 429 3.97 16.81 -34.29
N LYS A 430 2.88 16.21 -33.80
CA LYS A 430 2.75 14.75 -33.67
C LYS A 430 2.96 14.04 -35.01
N ASN A 431 2.39 14.57 -36.09
CA ASN A 431 2.52 14.00 -37.44
C ASN A 431 3.93 14.17 -38.04
N LEU A 432 4.65 15.22 -37.66
CA LEU A 432 6.04 15.47 -38.10
C LEU A 432 7.07 14.72 -37.24
N ASN A 433 6.67 14.20 -36.07
CA ASN A 433 7.55 13.43 -35.19
C ASN A 433 7.99 12.11 -35.86
N GLY A 434 9.25 11.74 -35.68
CA GLY A 434 9.90 10.62 -36.37
C GLY A 434 10.34 10.91 -37.81
N ARG A 435 9.83 11.98 -38.45
CA ARG A 435 10.28 12.43 -39.78
C ARG A 435 11.25 13.60 -39.71
N PHE A 436 10.88 14.63 -38.94
CA PHE A 436 11.65 15.88 -38.80
C PHE A 436 12.02 16.18 -37.36
N PHE A 437 11.24 15.67 -36.40
CA PHE A 437 11.46 15.87 -34.98
C PHE A 437 11.63 14.54 -34.26
N ASN A 438 12.23 14.57 -33.08
CA ASN A 438 12.42 13.40 -32.23
C ASN A 438 12.14 13.75 -30.76
N PHE A 439 10.85 13.85 -30.44
CA PHE A 439 10.36 13.98 -29.07
C PHE A 439 9.58 12.73 -28.66
N ARG A 440 9.62 12.38 -27.38
CA ARG A 440 8.91 11.24 -26.80
C ARG A 440 7.43 11.52 -26.61
N LYS A 441 7.13 12.76 -26.23
CA LYS A 441 5.79 13.17 -25.80
C LYS A 441 5.52 14.63 -26.17
N ILE A 442 4.27 14.92 -26.53
CA ILE A 442 3.76 16.29 -26.66
C ILE A 442 2.31 16.34 -26.18
N GLU A 443 2.01 17.31 -25.32
CA GLU A 443 0.69 17.54 -24.73
C GLU A 443 0.36 19.02 -24.67
N LEU A 444 -0.94 19.33 -24.77
CA LEU A 444 -1.50 20.65 -24.50
C LEU A 444 -2.36 20.54 -23.24
N LEU A 445 -2.03 21.34 -22.23
CA LEU A 445 -2.79 21.48 -21.01
C LEU A 445 -3.53 22.82 -21.05
N THR A 446 -4.83 22.80 -20.76
CA THR A 446 -5.68 23.99 -20.70
C THR A 446 -5.89 24.42 -19.25
N ARG A 447 -6.06 25.73 -19.04
CA ARG A 447 -6.33 26.46 -17.80
C ARG A 447 -6.20 25.65 -16.51
N THR A 448 -5.02 25.69 -15.90
CA THR A 448 -4.77 25.07 -14.60
C THR A 448 -4.94 26.11 -13.49
N HIS A 449 -6.03 26.02 -12.72
CA HIS A 449 -6.09 26.71 -11.43
C HIS A 449 -5.23 25.94 -10.43
N ILE A 450 -3.97 26.34 -10.31
CA ILE A 450 -3.05 25.72 -9.35
C ILE A 450 -3.28 26.37 -8.00
N GLN A 451 -4.02 25.68 -7.13
CA GLN A 451 -4.05 26.01 -5.71
C GLN A 451 -2.81 25.41 -5.05
N ALA A 452 -1.82 26.26 -4.78
CA ALA A 452 -0.64 25.88 -4.04
C ALA A 452 -0.77 26.37 -2.59
N PHE A 453 -0.32 25.56 -1.63
CA PHE A 453 -0.33 25.92 -0.21
C PHE A 453 1.09 25.86 0.33
N ASP A 454 1.43 26.81 1.21
CA ASP A 454 2.61 26.68 2.04
C ASP A 454 2.38 25.52 3.01
N GLY A 455 3.10 24.40 2.83
CA GLY A 455 2.90 23.20 3.64
C GLY A 455 3.23 23.37 5.13
N ARG A 456 3.97 24.41 5.52
CA ARG A 456 4.28 24.71 6.92
C ARG A 456 3.19 25.54 7.58
N LEU A 457 2.63 26.49 6.85
CA LEU A 457 1.68 27.47 7.40
C LEU A 457 0.22 27.17 7.03
N GLY A 458 -0.02 26.29 6.05
CA GLY A 458 -1.35 26.00 5.51
C GLY A 458 -1.99 27.17 4.78
N ILE A 459 -1.19 28.18 4.39
CA ILE A 459 -1.68 29.41 3.74
C ILE A 459 -1.61 29.20 2.23
N GLU A 460 -2.66 29.60 1.52
CA GLU A 460 -2.67 29.59 0.05
C GLU A 460 -1.58 30.53 -0.47
N LEU A 461 -0.68 29.98 -1.29
CA LEU A 461 0.31 30.74 -2.02
C LEU A 461 -0.40 31.43 -3.18
N LEU A 462 -0.40 32.76 -3.17
CA LEU A 462 -0.96 33.54 -4.26
C LEU A 462 -0.12 33.33 -5.53
N PHE A 463 -0.66 32.55 -6.46
CA PHE A 463 -0.14 32.44 -7.80
C PHE A 463 -0.84 33.49 -8.68
N ASN A 464 -0.24 34.68 -8.78
CA ASN A 464 -0.86 35.86 -9.42
C ASN A 464 -0.85 35.82 -10.96
N GLU A 465 -0.50 34.70 -11.59
CA GLU A 465 -0.44 34.60 -13.05
C GLU A 465 -1.40 33.51 -13.53
N ASP A 466 -2.51 33.94 -14.13
CA ASP A 466 -3.39 33.06 -14.88
C ASP A 466 -2.63 32.52 -16.11
N VAL A 467 -2.41 31.21 -16.11
CA VAL A 467 -1.86 30.48 -17.26
C VAL A 467 -3.02 29.83 -18.02
N ASP A 468 -3.21 30.25 -19.26
CA ASP A 468 -4.33 29.78 -20.08
C ASP A 468 -4.01 28.44 -20.75
N TYR A 469 -2.78 28.29 -21.25
CA TYR A 469 -2.35 27.08 -21.95
C TYR A 469 -0.88 26.77 -21.67
N ILE A 470 -0.56 25.47 -21.51
CA ILE A 470 0.82 24.95 -21.44
C ILE A 470 0.98 23.88 -22.51
N MET A 471 1.86 24.11 -23.48
CA MET A 471 2.33 23.07 -24.38
C MET A 471 3.60 22.46 -23.80
N MET A 472 3.56 21.17 -23.48
CA MET A 472 4.69 20.42 -22.93
C MET A 472 5.23 19.44 -23.97
N MET A 473 6.56 19.42 -24.16
CA MET A 473 7.26 18.45 -25.01
C MET A 473 8.39 17.78 -24.24
N GLU A 474 8.54 16.46 -24.37
CA GLU A 474 9.64 15.69 -23.76
C GLU A 474 10.65 15.26 -24.84
N PHE A 475 11.87 15.76 -24.76
CA PHE A 475 12.99 15.39 -25.64
C PHE A 475 13.92 14.40 -24.94
N SER A 476 14.54 13.52 -25.74
CA SER A 476 15.47 12.49 -25.23
C SER A 476 16.86 13.05 -24.87
N ASN A 477 17.22 14.24 -25.35
CA ASN A 477 18.49 14.92 -25.10
C ASN A 477 18.47 16.36 -25.65
N GLU A 478 19.52 17.14 -25.35
CA GLU A 478 19.70 18.51 -25.83
C GLU A 478 19.81 18.63 -27.35
N LYS A 479 20.40 17.62 -28.01
CA LYS A 479 20.56 17.62 -29.47
C LYS A 479 19.20 17.66 -30.16
N ASN A 480 18.25 16.82 -29.74
CA ASN A 480 16.91 16.79 -30.33
C ASN A 480 16.14 18.12 -30.12
N LEU A 481 16.33 18.79 -28.98
CA LEU A 481 15.75 20.12 -28.73
C LEU A 481 16.36 21.19 -29.66
N ARG A 482 17.69 21.17 -29.85
CA ARG A 482 18.37 22.07 -30.79
C ARG A 482 17.91 21.86 -32.23
N GLU A 483 17.76 20.59 -32.64
CA GLU A 483 17.23 20.22 -33.95
C GLU A 483 15.82 20.80 -34.15
N TYR A 484 14.94 20.63 -33.16
CA TYR A 484 13.60 21.21 -33.16
C TYR A 484 13.62 22.73 -33.39
N TYR A 485 14.41 23.50 -32.63
CA TYR A 485 14.50 24.95 -32.79
C TYR A 485 15.10 25.40 -34.12
N SER A 486 16.05 24.63 -34.65
CA SER A 486 16.73 24.96 -35.91
C SER A 486 15.90 24.66 -37.16
N HIS A 487 14.82 23.88 -37.03
CA HIS A 487 14.04 23.40 -38.17
C HIS A 487 13.09 24.48 -38.71
N THR A 488 12.93 24.54 -40.03
CA THR A 488 12.07 25.53 -40.71
C THR A 488 10.59 25.40 -40.36
N GLU A 489 10.09 24.16 -40.23
CA GLU A 489 8.70 23.92 -39.78
C GLU A 489 8.44 24.52 -38.39
N HIS A 490 9.38 24.44 -37.45
CA HIS A 490 9.21 25.09 -36.14
C HIS A 490 9.09 26.62 -36.30
N ALA A 491 9.95 27.23 -37.11
CA ALA A 491 9.90 28.66 -37.37
C ALA A 491 8.56 29.09 -38.00
N SER A 492 8.05 28.32 -38.96
CA SER A 492 6.74 28.56 -39.61
C SER A 492 5.58 28.46 -38.62
N GLU A 493 5.55 27.41 -37.80
CA GLU A 493 4.49 27.23 -36.82
C GLU A 493 4.53 28.28 -35.72
N ARG A 494 5.73 28.67 -35.27
CA ARG A 494 5.92 29.76 -34.32
C ARG A 494 5.34 31.07 -34.87
N GLU A 495 5.64 31.42 -36.12
CA GLU A 495 5.07 32.61 -36.77
C GLU A 495 3.54 32.56 -36.80
N LYS A 496 2.95 31.42 -37.18
CA LYS A 496 1.49 31.24 -37.21
C LYS A 496 0.87 31.47 -35.83
N ILE A 497 1.38 30.82 -34.79
CA ILE A 497 0.85 30.95 -33.43
C ILE A 497 1.07 32.37 -32.88
N TYR A 498 2.24 32.97 -33.10
CA TYR A 498 2.51 34.33 -32.65
C TYR A 498 1.58 35.34 -33.33
N GLY A 499 1.26 35.15 -34.61
CA GLY A 499 0.28 35.97 -35.32
C GLY A 499 -1.15 35.82 -34.80
N ILE A 500 -1.53 34.62 -34.30
CA ILE A 500 -2.83 34.40 -33.66
C ILE A 500 -2.87 35.06 -32.28
N VAL A 501 -1.80 34.90 -31.49
CA VAL A 501 -1.70 35.42 -30.12
C VAL A 501 -1.58 36.94 -30.09
N ASN A 502 -0.72 37.50 -30.93
CA ASN A 502 -0.49 38.94 -31.03
C ASN A 502 -0.46 39.33 -32.53
N PRO A 503 -1.62 39.71 -33.11
CA PRO A 503 -1.72 40.09 -34.52
C PRO A 503 -0.75 41.20 -34.95
N GLY A 504 -0.33 42.08 -34.03
CA GLY A 504 0.64 43.14 -34.29
C GLY A 504 2.03 42.65 -34.69
N ILE A 505 2.35 41.38 -34.42
CA ILE A 505 3.65 40.79 -34.75
C ILE A 505 3.78 40.44 -36.24
N ALA A 506 2.66 40.35 -36.97
CA ALA A 506 2.67 40.02 -38.40
C ALA A 506 3.56 40.96 -39.22
N GLU A 507 3.57 42.26 -38.89
CA GLU A 507 4.41 43.27 -39.56
C GLU A 507 5.91 43.01 -39.34
N HIS A 508 6.29 42.57 -38.14
CA HIS A 508 7.68 42.24 -37.83
C HIS A 508 8.16 41.00 -38.59
N TYR A 509 7.33 39.95 -38.69
CA TYR A 509 7.67 38.79 -39.53
C TYR A 509 7.71 39.13 -41.02
N HIS A 510 6.84 40.03 -41.50
CA HIS A 510 6.92 40.55 -42.85
C HIS A 510 8.25 41.29 -43.10
N ALA A 511 8.64 42.19 -42.19
CA ALA A 511 9.91 42.89 -42.25
C ALA A 511 11.11 41.92 -42.25
N LEU A 512 11.06 40.88 -41.41
CA LEU A 512 12.10 39.85 -41.35
C LEU A 512 12.26 39.09 -42.68
N ARG A 513 11.14 38.76 -43.36
CA ARG A 513 11.15 38.08 -44.68
C ARG A 513 11.64 38.99 -45.80
N ALA A 514 11.41 40.29 -45.70
CA ALA A 514 11.85 41.26 -46.70
C ALA A 514 13.36 41.52 -46.68
N LEU A 515 14.08 41.08 -45.64
CA LEU A 515 15.53 41.24 -45.57
C LEU A 515 16.26 40.43 -46.65
N ASN A 516 17.17 41.10 -47.36
CA ASN A 516 18.04 40.44 -48.34
C ASN A 516 19.24 39.79 -47.66
N ARG A 517 19.38 38.47 -47.78
CA ARG A 517 20.48 37.68 -47.19
C ARG A 517 21.86 38.08 -47.68
N SER A 518 21.95 38.76 -48.82
CA SER A 518 23.21 39.24 -49.39
C SER A 518 23.68 40.59 -48.81
N GLU A 519 22.87 41.24 -47.96
CA GLU A 519 23.26 42.50 -47.32
C GLU A 519 24.34 42.26 -46.24
N PRO A 520 25.41 43.09 -46.18
CA PRO A 520 26.48 42.95 -45.18
C PRO A 520 25.99 43.00 -43.72
N ASP A 521 24.87 43.69 -43.47
CA ASP A 521 24.26 43.87 -42.15
C ASP A 521 23.02 43.00 -41.92
N TYR A 522 22.72 42.06 -42.83
CA TYR A 522 21.55 41.16 -42.75
C TYR A 522 21.40 40.53 -41.36
N ARG A 523 22.50 39.97 -40.82
CA ARG A 523 22.48 39.26 -39.54
C ARG A 523 22.13 40.20 -38.38
N ALA A 524 22.65 41.42 -38.38
CA ALA A 524 22.36 42.42 -37.34
C ALA A 524 20.89 42.83 -37.38
N LYS A 525 20.37 43.18 -38.58
CA LYS A 525 18.95 43.51 -38.81
C LYS A 525 18.02 42.36 -38.43
N ALA A 526 18.36 41.12 -38.80
CA ALA A 526 17.57 39.95 -38.48
C ALA A 526 17.50 39.68 -36.96
N ILE A 527 18.61 39.88 -36.24
CA ILE A 527 18.65 39.78 -34.78
C ILE A 527 17.80 40.88 -34.13
N GLU A 528 17.89 42.12 -34.62
CA GLU A 528 17.10 43.24 -34.13
C GLU A 528 15.60 42.96 -34.27
N ILE A 529 15.14 42.60 -35.47
CA ILE A 529 13.72 42.29 -35.72
C ILE A 529 13.27 41.08 -34.90
N SER A 530 14.08 40.02 -34.81
CA SER A 530 13.77 38.85 -33.99
C SER A 530 13.64 39.21 -32.50
N THR A 531 14.49 40.11 -32.01
CA THR A 531 14.43 40.60 -30.62
C THR A 531 13.15 41.38 -30.37
N LEU A 532 12.69 42.19 -31.34
CA LEU A 532 11.43 42.92 -31.25
C LEU A 532 10.22 41.96 -31.21
N ILE A 533 10.23 40.89 -32.02
CA ILE A 533 9.21 39.84 -31.99
C ILE A 533 9.14 39.22 -30.59
N GLU A 534 10.28 38.77 -30.05
CA GLU A 534 10.34 38.10 -28.74
C GLU A 534 9.93 39.03 -27.59
N ARG A 535 10.33 40.31 -27.63
CA ARG A 535 9.88 41.32 -26.64
C ARG A 535 8.38 41.58 -26.72
N SER A 536 7.80 41.59 -27.92
CA SER A 536 6.36 41.80 -28.13
C SER A 536 5.52 40.59 -27.70
N MET A 537 6.12 39.40 -27.68
CA MET A 537 5.49 38.18 -27.18
C MET A 537 5.63 37.99 -25.67
N ALA A 538 6.64 38.58 -25.03
CA ALA A 538 6.95 38.33 -23.62
C ALA A 538 5.76 38.46 -22.63
N PRO A 539 4.80 39.41 -22.80
CA PRO A 539 3.62 39.48 -21.94
C PRO A 539 2.66 38.28 -22.09
N TYR A 540 2.67 37.64 -23.25
CA TYR A 540 1.72 36.60 -23.65
C TYR A 540 2.32 35.20 -23.65
N PHE A 541 3.64 35.09 -23.70
CA PHE A 541 4.34 33.84 -23.95
C PHE A 541 5.70 33.80 -23.29
N PHE A 542 6.01 32.69 -22.63
CA PHE A 542 7.36 32.39 -22.17
C PHE A 542 7.67 30.90 -22.32
N ARG A 543 8.97 30.59 -22.32
CA ARG A 543 9.49 29.24 -22.53
C ARG A 543 10.40 28.85 -21.38
N LEU A 544 10.33 27.57 -20.99
CA LEU A 544 11.24 26.97 -20.03
C LEU A 544 11.74 25.64 -20.60
N ASP A 545 13.05 25.45 -20.62
CA ASP A 545 13.68 24.18 -20.94
C ASP A 545 14.21 23.58 -19.63
N ILE A 546 13.49 22.60 -19.10
CA ILE A 546 13.81 21.94 -17.84
C ILE A 546 14.61 20.69 -18.16
N ARG A 547 15.89 20.70 -17.79
CA ARG A 547 16.69 19.47 -17.79
C ARG A 547 16.25 18.65 -16.59
N ASN A 548 15.65 17.48 -16.85
CA ASN A 548 15.34 16.54 -15.79
C ASN A 548 16.61 15.73 -15.48
N PHE A 549 17.59 16.41 -14.87
CA PHE A 549 18.70 15.73 -14.23
C PHE A 549 18.36 15.57 -12.77
N GLU A 550 18.27 14.32 -12.35
CA GLU A 550 18.49 13.96 -10.97
C GLU A 550 19.95 14.25 -10.62
N ILE A 551 20.28 15.49 -10.23
CA ILE A 551 21.65 15.88 -9.84
C ILE A 551 21.98 15.16 -8.53
N PRO A 552 22.86 14.14 -8.53
CA PRO A 552 23.07 13.31 -7.35
C PRO A 552 23.49 14.14 -6.13
N GLU A 553 24.27 15.20 -6.31
CA GLU A 553 24.69 16.14 -5.27
C GLU A 553 23.51 16.83 -4.58
N GLN A 554 22.44 17.14 -5.32
CA GLN A 554 21.23 17.76 -4.77
C GLN A 554 20.37 16.70 -4.09
N ILE A 555 20.26 15.51 -4.68
CA ILE A 555 19.44 14.40 -4.19
C ILE A 555 19.95 13.89 -2.84
N VAL A 556 21.26 13.64 -2.70
CA VAL A 556 21.84 13.10 -1.45
C VAL A 556 21.63 14.01 -0.23
N ARG A 557 21.40 15.31 -0.48
CA ARG A 557 21.12 16.32 0.55
C ARG A 557 19.66 16.30 1.01
N GLN A 558 18.78 15.65 0.27
CA GLN A 558 17.39 15.47 0.67
C GLN A 558 17.30 14.45 1.82
N LYS A 559 16.25 14.54 2.64
CA LYS A 559 16.00 13.53 3.67
C LYS A 559 15.57 12.23 2.99
N GLY A 560 16.22 11.12 3.36
CA GLY A 560 15.76 9.79 2.96
C GLY A 560 14.51 9.42 3.75
N ILE A 561 13.89 8.30 3.37
CA ILE A 561 12.70 7.80 4.03
C ILE A 561 13.05 7.47 5.48
N PRO A 562 12.32 8.03 6.47
CA PRO A 562 12.50 7.64 7.85
C PRO A 562 12.27 6.15 7.97
N PHE A 563 13.26 5.43 8.47
CA PHE A 563 13.15 4.03 8.80
C PHE A 563 13.64 3.94 10.24
N ALA A 564 12.71 3.68 11.16
CA ALA A 564 12.99 3.75 12.59
C ALA A 564 14.25 2.95 12.86
N THR A 565 15.28 3.67 13.30
CA THR A 565 16.58 3.09 13.56
C THR A 565 16.39 1.98 14.58
N PHE A 566 17.23 0.95 14.46
CA PHE A 566 17.72 0.28 15.65
C PHE A 566 18.33 1.39 16.53
N THR A 567 17.53 2.00 17.41
CA THR A 567 18.05 2.74 18.55
C THR A 567 18.84 1.72 19.35
N PHE A 568 20.17 1.81 19.27
CA PHE A 568 21.06 1.21 20.24
C PHE A 568 21.00 2.00 21.53
#